data_AF-A0A259M5H5-F1
#
_entry.id   AF-A0A259M5H5-F1
#
_cell.length_a   1.000
_cell.length_b   1.000
_cell.length_c   1.000
_cell.angle_alpha   90.00
_cell.angle_beta   90.00
_cell.angle_gamma   90.00
#
_symmetry.space_group_name_H-M   'P 1'
#
loop_
_entity.id
_entity.type
_entity.pdbx_description
1 polymer ?
#
loop_
_entity_poly.entity_id
_entity_poly.type
_entity_poly.pdbx_seq_one_letter_code
_entity_poly.pdbx_strand_id
1 'polypeptide(L)' 'MAQIVILGAGVGGMTMAYEMREQARTEDTVTVISNLPYFQFTPSNPWVGVNWRKRDDITLPAAP' A
#
# COMPACT_ATOMS: atom_id res chain seq x y z
N MET A 1 5.20 -14.83 18.92
CA MET A 1 4.93 -13.41 18.63
C MET A 1 6.10 -12.80 17.90
N ALA A 2 5.97 -12.72 16.58
CA ALA A 2 6.88 -12.01 15.70
C ALA A 2 6.31 -10.61 15.40
N GLN A 3 7.22 -9.64 15.22
CA GLN A 3 6.92 -8.32 14.69
C GLN A 3 7.39 -8.30 13.24
N ILE A 4 6.45 -8.19 12.31
CA ILE A 4 6.71 -8.24 10.88
C ILE A 4 6.47 -6.83 10.33
N VAL A 5 7.55 -6.18 9.90
CA VAL A 5 7.51 -4.80 9.40
C VAL A 5 7.69 -4.80 7.90
N ILE A 6 6.75 -4.17 7.20
CA ILE A 6 6.78 -3.94 5.76
C ILE A 6 7.05 -2.47 5.54
N LEU A 7 8.20 -2.17 4.94
CA LEU A 7 8.63 -0.81 4.64
C LEU A 7 8.22 -0.45 3.20
N GLY A 8 7.21 0.42 3.09
CA GLY A 8 6.64 0.94 1.85
C GLY A 8 5.22 0.42 1.60
N ALA A 9 4.29 1.32 1.26
CA ALA A 9 2.91 0.99 0.87
C ALA A 9 2.65 1.20 -0.64
N GLY A 10 3.59 0.80 -1.48
CA GLY A 10 3.40 0.75 -2.95
C GLY A 10 2.73 -0.54 -3.41
N VAL A 11 2.79 -0.83 -4.71
CA VAL A 11 2.20 -2.05 -5.31
C VAL A 11 2.70 -3.32 -4.61
N GLY A 12 4.02 -3.46 -4.42
CA GLY A 12 4.56 -4.63 -3.75
C GLY A 12 4.24 -4.66 -2.25
N GLY A 13 4.40 -3.54 -1.56
CA GLY A 13 4.26 -3.46 -0.10
C GLY A 13 2.82 -3.66 0.38
N MET A 14 1.84 -3.08 -0.31
CA MET A 14 0.42 -3.30 0.01
C MET A 14 0.02 -4.76 -0.21
N THR A 15 0.43 -5.36 -1.33
CA THR A 15 0.16 -6.78 -1.60
C THR A 15 0.79 -7.67 -0.53
N MET A 16 2.06 -7.45 -0.20
CA MET A 16 2.75 -8.19 0.85
C MET A 16 2.08 -8.02 2.22
N ALA A 17 1.51 -6.84 2.54
CA ALA A 17 0.83 -6.62 3.81
C ALA A 17 -0.41 -7.49 3.96
N TYR A 18 -1.23 -7.60 2.91
CA TYR A 18 -2.41 -8.44 2.92
C TYR A 18 -2.04 -9.93 2.95
N GLU A 19 -1.13 -10.37 2.09
CA GLU A 19 -0.68 -11.77 2.06
C GLU A 19 0.00 -12.20 3.37
N MET A 20 0.83 -11.32 3.95
CA MET A 20 1.48 -11.60 5.22
C MET A 20 0.46 -11.65 6.35
N ARG A 21 -0.57 -10.80 6.34
CA ARG A 21 -1.62 -10.84 7.36
C ARG A 21 -2.42 -12.15 7.29
N GLU A 22 -2.65 -12.68 6.10
CA GLU A 22 -3.32 -13.98 5.89
C GLU A 22 -2.46 -15.15 6.39
N GLN A 23 -1.15 -15.10 6.20
CA GLN A 23 -0.22 -16.17 6.59
C GLN A 23 0.28 -16.08 8.04
N ALA A 24 0.23 -14.89 8.64
CA ALA A 24 0.67 -14.66 10.01
C ALA A 24 -0.24 -15.39 11.01
N ARG A 25 0.36 -15.84 12.12
CA ARG A 25 -0.44 -16.35 13.25
C ARG A 25 -1.18 -15.20 13.92
N THR A 26 -2.25 -15.51 14.64
CA THR A 26 -3.07 -14.52 15.35
C THR A 26 -2.24 -13.68 16.35
N GLU A 27 -1.23 -14.26 16.98
CA GLU A 27 -0.34 -13.56 17.90
C GLU A 27 0.76 -12.74 17.23
N ASP A 28 0.96 -12.85 15.92
CA ASP A 28 1.96 -12.07 15.19
C ASP A 28 1.39 -10.72 14.75
N THR A 29 2.23 -9.68 14.75
CA THR A 29 1.84 -8.32 14.39
C THR A 29 2.44 -7.95 13.04
N VAL A 30 1.60 -7.52 12.09
CA VAL A 30 2.03 -7.01 10.78
C VAL A 30 1.86 -5.49 10.78
N THR A 31 2.97 -4.77 10.60
CA THR A 31 2.99 -3.29 10.57
C THR A 31 3.49 -2.82 9.21
N VAL A 32 2.74 -1.92 8.58
CA VAL A 32 3.17 -1.24 7.34
C VAL A 32 3.61 0.17 7.71
N ILE A 33 4.82 0.55 7.29
CA ILE A 33 5.34 1.91 7.44
C ILE A 33 5.55 2.48 6.04
N SER A 34 4.94 3.62 5.75
CA SER A 34 5.03 4.30 4.45
C SER A 34 5.35 5.77 4.65
N ASN A 35 6.08 6.36 3.70
CA ASN A 35 6.34 7.80 3.68
C ASN A 35 5.13 8.62 3.18
N LEU A 36 4.08 7.96 2.68
CA LEU A 36 2.85 8.58 2.19
C LEU A 36 1.64 7.92 2.86
N PRO A 37 0.57 8.69 3.18
CA PRO A 37 -0.64 8.18 3.83
C PRO A 37 -1.63 7.51 2.86
N TYR A 38 -1.25 7.37 1.59
CA TYR A 38 -2.10 6.81 0.53
C TYR A 38 -1.32 5.82 -0.33
N PHE A 39 -2.03 4.84 -0.86
CA PHE A 39 -1.58 4.04 -1.99
C PHE A 39 -1.81 4.82 -3.29
N GLN A 40 -0.91 4.67 -4.25
CA GLN A 40 -1.05 5.22 -5.60
C GLN A 40 -0.73 4.15 -6.64
N PHE A 41 -1.59 4.01 -7.64
CA PHE A 41 -1.30 3.14 -8.78
C PHE A 41 -0.35 3.83 -9.76
N THR A 42 0.96 3.74 -9.47
CA THR A 42 2.05 4.41 -10.21
C THR A 42 1.99 4.30 -11.73
N PRO A 43 1.60 3.15 -12.34
CA PRO A 43 1.51 3.05 -13.81
C PRO A 43 0.56 4.05 -14.47
N SER A 44 -0.43 4.60 -13.75
CA SER A 44 -1.36 5.61 -14.28
C SER A 44 -0.85 7.05 -14.23
N ASN A 45 0.35 7.30 -13.71
CA ASN A 45 0.94 8.65 -13.66
C ASN A 45 1.00 9.37 -15.02
N PRO A 46 1.35 8.70 -16.14
CA PRO A 46 1.33 9.35 -17.45
C PRO A 46 -0.06 9.91 -17.81
N TRP A 47 -1.13 9.20 -17.47
CA TRP A 47 -2.51 9.64 -17.74
C TRP A 47 -2.93 10.82 -16.88
N VAL A 48 -2.42 10.91 -15.65
CA VAL A 48 -2.58 12.12 -14.82
C VAL A 48 -1.82 13.29 -15.44
N GLY A 49 -0.59 13.06 -15.92
CA GLY A 49 0.24 14.09 -16.56
C GLY A 49 -0.37 14.70 -17.82
N VAL A 50 -1.23 13.96 -18.54
CA VAL A 50 -1.96 14.44 -19.73
C VAL A 50 -3.45 14.67 -19.49
N ASN A 51 -3.87 14.74 -18.21
CA ASN A 51 -5.24 15.04 -17.80
C ASN A 51 -6.33 14.06 -18.32
N TRP A 52 -5.96 12.82 -18.60
CA TRP A 52 -6.90 11.72 -18.88
C TRP A 52 -7.44 11.07 -17.60
N ARG A 53 -6.77 11.29 -16.47
CA ARG A 53 -7.17 10.89 -15.12
C ARG A 53 -6.87 12.00 -14.13
N LYS A 54 -7.62 12.04 -13.04
CA LYS A 54 -7.34 12.86 -11.86
C LYS A 54 -6.57 12.03 -10.82
N ARG A 55 -5.91 12.72 -9.88
CA ARG A 55 -5.20 12.08 -8.77
C ARG A 55 -6.10 11.12 -7.99
N ASP A 56 -7.31 11.56 -7.69
CA ASP A 56 -8.27 10.79 -6.91
C ASP A 56 -8.75 9.52 -7.64
N ASP A 57 -8.60 9.44 -8.97
CA ASP A 57 -8.90 8.24 -9.74
C ASP A 57 -7.86 7.13 -9.54
N ILE A 58 -6.68 7.46 -8.98
CA ILE A 58 -5.52 6.55 -8.91
C ILE A 58 -4.96 6.38 -7.50
N THR A 59 -5.59 6.98 -6.47
CA THR A 59 -5.14 6.92 -5.08
C THR A 59 -6.22 6.39 -4.15
N LEU A 60 -5.80 5.68 -3.09
CA LEU A 60 -6.65 5.20 -2.01
C LEU A 60 -5.97 5.52 -0.66
N PRO A 61 -6.72 5.87 0.40
CA PRO A 61 -6.14 5.93 1.74
C PRO A 61 -5.46 4.61 2.10
N ALA A 62 -4.24 4.67 2.65
CA ALA A 62 -3.47 3.48 3.02
C ALA A 62 -3.78 2.99 4.45
N ALA A 63 -4.29 3.89 5.29
CA ALA A 63 -4.74 3.59 6.63
C ALA A 63 -6.28 3.71 6.72
N PRO A 64 -6.93 2.96 7.64
CA PRO A 64 -8.36 3.11 7.96
C PRO A 64 -8.73 4.52 8.43
#